data_AF-A0A329NTY3-F1
#
_entry.id   AF-A0A329NTY3-F1
#
_cell.length_a   1.000
_cell.length_b   1.000
_cell.length_c   1.000
_cell.angle_alpha   90.00
_cell.angle_beta   90.00
_cell.angle_gamma   90.00
#
_symmetry.space_group_name_H-M   'P 1'
#
loop_
_entity.id
_entity.type
_entity.pdbx_description
1 polymer ?
#
loop_
_entity_poly.entity_id
_entity_poly.type
_entity_poly.pdbx_seq_one_letter_code
_entity_poly.pdbx_strand_id
1 'polypeptide(L)'
;RIQSDNIDGIPCIHRSWNHVVNLVRKAGEVCGRDRVQLNLLQELFQHLRGYEWMPRIRDNMVYVVALANGPMNGVGANWIDVVENDGRYFHPVGRGYPYVPPNYIGFRYNGFLQSVHHVSDWLLVHNVAEINPNWQSTDVDHFVYTLGPAIRPAQPLPSGPIWNRRVNCAIDTLLSGEFLSVQAASEATTIRLAASGAVDDHD
;
A
#
# COMPACT_ATOMS: atom_id res chain seq x y z
N ARG A 1 -27.64 -6.83 10.26
CA ARG A 1 -28.18 -8.03 10.96
C ARG A 1 -26.97 -8.93 11.19
N ILE A 2 -26.35 -9.06 12.37
CA ILE A 2 -26.79 -9.01 13.78
C ILE A 2 -25.89 -8.00 14.53
N GLN A 3 -26.49 -7.07 15.25
CA GLN A 3 -25.77 -6.15 16.16
C GLN A 3 -26.38 -6.40 17.53
N SER A 4 -25.81 -7.37 18.26
CA SER A 4 -26.22 -7.68 19.62
C SER A 4 -25.19 -7.03 20.55
N ASP A 5 -25.57 -5.92 21.18
CA ASP A 5 -24.78 -5.18 22.18
C ASP A 5 -24.66 -5.96 23.52
N ASN A 6 -24.95 -7.26 23.50
CA ASN A 6 -25.02 -8.13 24.65
C ASN A 6 -24.75 -9.58 24.22
N ILE A 7 -23.79 -10.23 24.89
CA ILE A 7 -23.56 -11.68 24.81
C ILE A 7 -23.69 -12.20 26.25
N ASP A 8 -24.67 -13.08 26.49
CA ASP A 8 -24.93 -13.72 27.80
C ASP A 8 -25.00 -12.75 29.00
N GLY A 9 -25.61 -11.57 28.82
CA GLY A 9 -25.75 -10.56 29.86
C GLY A 9 -24.56 -9.61 29.98
N ILE A 10 -23.47 -9.85 29.23
CA ILE A 10 -22.28 -8.99 29.21
C ILE A 10 -22.46 -7.93 28.12
N PRO A 11 -22.43 -6.63 28.46
CA PRO A 11 -22.52 -5.57 27.47
C PRO A 11 -21.28 -5.60 26.56
N CYS A 12 -21.53 -5.73 25.26
CA CYS A 12 -20.49 -5.76 24.25
C CYS A 12 -20.42 -4.39 23.57
N ILE A 13 -19.20 -3.85 23.45
CA ILE A 13 -18.98 -2.61 22.72
C ILE A 13 -18.28 -2.96 21.41
N HIS A 14 -18.89 -2.58 20.28
CA HIS A 14 -18.23 -2.72 19.00
C HIS A 14 -16.99 -1.82 18.96
N ARG A 15 -15.88 -2.40 18.53
CA ARG A 15 -14.64 -1.68 18.25
C ARG A 15 -14.27 -1.94 16.80
N SER A 16 -13.84 -0.88 16.12
CA SER A 16 -13.22 -1.10 14.84
C SER A 16 -11.96 -1.91 15.06
N TRP A 17 -11.75 -2.83 14.16
CA TRP A 17 -10.50 -3.49 13.90
C TRP A 17 -9.28 -2.55 14.04
N ASN A 18 -9.22 -1.42 13.33
CA ASN A 18 -8.16 -0.39 13.49
C ASN A 18 -7.92 0.04 14.95
N HIS A 19 -8.94 0.01 15.81
CA HIS A 19 -8.80 0.31 17.23
C HIS A 19 -7.97 -0.77 17.94
N VAL A 20 -8.21 -2.05 17.64
CA VAL A 20 -7.48 -3.20 18.18
C VAL A 20 -6.02 -3.17 17.70
N VAL A 21 -5.78 -2.94 16.41
CA VAL A 21 -4.42 -2.79 15.88
C VAL A 21 -3.67 -1.63 16.54
N ASN A 22 -4.32 -0.48 16.76
CA ASN A 22 -3.70 0.63 17.48
C ASN A 22 -3.39 0.30 18.95
N LEU A 23 -4.19 -0.53 19.60
CA LEU A 23 -3.90 -1.01 20.96
C LEU A 23 -2.67 -1.93 20.97
N VAL A 24 -2.57 -2.85 20.01
CA VAL A 24 -1.41 -3.74 19.87
C VAL A 24 -0.13 -2.93 19.60
N ARG A 25 -0.21 -1.91 18.73
CA ARG A 25 0.91 -1.00 18.44
C ARG A 25 1.35 -0.23 19.68
N LYS A 26 0.42 0.39 20.41
CA LYS A 26 0.71 1.12 21.66
C LYS A 26 1.27 0.19 22.74
N ALA A 27 0.80 -1.06 22.81
CA ALA A 27 1.37 -2.06 23.72
C ALA A 27 2.82 -2.38 23.35
N GLY A 28 3.13 -2.51 22.05
CA GLY A 28 4.50 -2.71 21.55
C GLY A 28 5.45 -1.56 21.91
N GLU A 29 4.98 -0.31 21.83
CA GLU A 29 5.76 0.87 22.23
C GLU A 29 6.10 0.87 23.73
N VAL A 30 5.22 0.31 24.56
CA VAL A 30 5.38 0.24 26.03
C VAL A 30 6.19 -0.99 26.47
N CYS A 31 6.10 -2.11 25.75
CA CYS A 31 6.72 -3.39 26.15
C CYS A 31 8.26 -3.39 26.18
N GLY A 32 8.95 -2.43 25.56
CA GLY A 32 10.41 -2.30 25.68
C GLY A 32 11.17 -3.60 25.35
N ARG A 33 12.36 -3.79 25.93
CA ARG A 33 13.38 -4.82 25.57
C ARG A 33 12.95 -6.30 25.73
N ASP A 34 11.70 -6.60 26.09
CA ASP A 34 11.21 -7.98 26.16
C ASP A 34 10.89 -8.51 24.75
N ARG A 35 11.86 -9.23 24.19
CA ARG A 35 11.79 -9.83 22.85
C ARG A 35 10.65 -10.84 22.70
N VAL A 36 10.24 -11.53 23.77
CA VAL A 36 9.17 -12.53 23.68
C VAL A 36 7.81 -11.85 23.56
N GLN A 37 7.56 -10.82 24.36
CA GLN A 37 6.31 -10.06 24.27
C GLN A 37 6.21 -9.26 22.98
N LEU A 38 7.32 -8.68 22.51
CA LEU A 38 7.37 -8.03 21.20
C LEU A 38 7.03 -8.99 20.06
N ASN A 39 7.60 -10.19 20.05
CA ASN A 39 7.30 -11.20 19.04
C ASN A 39 5.81 -11.60 19.05
N LEU A 40 5.23 -11.83 20.23
CA LEU A 40 3.80 -12.16 20.36
C LEU A 40 2.89 -11.02 19.89
N LEU A 41 3.24 -9.76 20.19
CA LEU A 41 2.49 -8.60 19.72
C LEU A 41 2.62 -8.44 18.19
N GLN A 42 3.79 -8.74 17.63
CA GLN A 42 3.99 -8.76 16.18
C GLN A 42 3.20 -9.89 15.50
N GLU A 43 3.20 -11.10 16.07
CA GLU A 43 2.39 -12.22 15.58
C GLU A 43 0.89 -11.92 15.67
N LEU A 44 0.42 -11.38 16.80
CA LEU A 44 -0.96 -10.96 16.98
C LEU A 44 -1.33 -9.88 15.96
N PHE A 45 -0.48 -8.89 15.79
CA PHE A 45 -0.67 -7.86 14.79
C PHE A 45 -0.77 -8.48 13.40
N GLN A 46 0.16 -9.34 12.99
CA GLN A 46 0.12 -10.03 11.69
C GLN A 46 -1.15 -10.87 11.52
N HIS A 47 -1.57 -11.60 12.54
CA HIS A 47 -2.77 -12.43 12.52
C HIS A 47 -4.03 -11.59 12.33
N LEU A 48 -4.16 -10.49 13.09
CA LEU A 48 -5.27 -9.56 12.98
C LEU A 48 -5.31 -8.89 11.60
N ARG A 49 -4.15 -8.61 10.99
CA ARG A 49 -4.06 -7.98 9.66
C ARG A 49 -4.72 -8.81 8.55
N GLY A 50 -4.76 -10.13 8.68
CA GLY A 50 -5.46 -11.01 7.72
C GLY A 50 -6.97 -10.77 7.67
N TYR A 51 -7.55 -10.29 8.78
CA TYR A 51 -8.97 -9.96 8.89
C TYR A 51 -9.26 -8.48 8.62
N GLU A 52 -8.27 -7.63 8.83
CA GLU A 52 -8.41 -6.19 8.86
C GLU A 52 -8.18 -5.49 7.53
N TRP A 53 -7.14 -5.94 6.82
CA TRP A 53 -6.63 -5.26 5.64
C TRP A 53 -6.73 -6.17 4.43
N MET A 54 -7.87 -6.84 4.30
CA MET A 54 -8.37 -7.11 2.95
C MET A 54 -8.54 -5.73 2.31
N PRO A 55 -7.75 -5.40 1.26
CA PRO A 55 -8.17 -4.31 0.40
C PRO A 55 -9.62 -4.63 0.04
N ARG A 56 -10.50 -3.63 0.14
CA ARG A 56 -11.90 -3.85 -0.25
C ARG A 56 -11.80 -4.43 -1.65
N ILE A 57 -12.19 -5.69 -1.87
CA ILE A 57 -11.96 -6.39 -3.15
C ILE A 57 -12.56 -5.61 -4.33
N ARG A 58 -13.57 -4.78 -4.02
CA ARG A 58 -14.27 -3.88 -4.95
C ARG A 58 -13.62 -2.51 -5.12
N ASP A 59 -12.53 -2.24 -4.42
CA ASP A 59 -11.76 -1.00 -4.52
C ASP A 59 -10.96 -1.02 -5.81
N ASN A 60 -11.30 -0.07 -6.68
CA ASN A 60 -10.67 0.10 -7.98
C ASN A 60 -9.58 1.19 -7.94
N MET A 61 -9.19 1.67 -6.76
CA MET A 61 -8.16 2.70 -6.63
C MET A 61 -6.75 2.11 -6.80
N VAL A 62 -5.96 2.83 -7.58
CA VAL A 62 -4.55 2.57 -7.88
C VAL A 62 -3.71 3.65 -7.20
N TYR A 63 -2.81 3.23 -6.32
CA TYR A 63 -1.78 4.10 -5.77
C TYR A 63 -0.59 4.16 -6.74
N VAL A 64 -0.37 5.29 -7.40
CA VAL A 64 0.66 5.42 -8.45
C VAL A 64 1.95 6.04 -7.88
N VAL A 65 3.06 5.32 -8.05
CA VAL A 65 4.39 5.68 -7.55
C VAL A 65 5.38 5.91 -8.67
N ALA A 66 6.21 6.95 -8.51
CA ALA A 66 7.36 7.20 -9.38
C ALA A 66 8.56 6.38 -8.93
N LEU A 67 9.11 5.55 -9.80
CA LEU A 67 10.35 4.83 -9.53
C LEU A 67 11.55 5.65 -10.01
N ALA A 68 12.58 5.71 -9.18
CA ALA A 68 13.85 6.32 -9.56
C ALA A 68 14.61 5.42 -10.53
N ASN A 69 15.28 6.02 -11.53
CA ASN A 69 16.08 5.29 -12.52
C ASN A 69 17.54 5.09 -12.06
N GLY A 70 17.74 4.81 -10.78
CA GLY A 70 19.06 4.75 -10.16
C GLY A 70 19.16 3.63 -9.12
N PRO A 71 20.38 3.25 -8.72
CA PRO A 71 20.58 2.24 -7.71
C PRO A 71 19.99 2.69 -6.37
N MET A 72 19.49 1.73 -5.61
CA MET A 72 19.11 1.94 -4.21
C MET A 72 20.34 2.31 -3.37
N ASN A 73 20.10 2.95 -2.23
CA ASN A 73 21.20 3.39 -1.39
C ASN A 73 21.97 2.20 -0.82
N GLY A 74 23.29 2.20 -1.02
CA GLY A 74 24.19 1.21 -0.43
C GLY A 74 24.16 -0.17 -1.10
N VAL A 75 23.40 -0.36 -2.18
CA VAL A 75 23.35 -1.61 -2.96
C VAL A 75 23.31 -1.33 -4.46
N GLY A 76 23.59 -2.35 -5.28
CA GLY A 76 23.56 -2.22 -6.75
C GLY A 76 22.18 -2.37 -7.41
N ALA A 77 21.16 -2.81 -6.66
CA ALA A 77 19.83 -3.08 -7.21
C ALA A 77 19.06 -1.78 -7.54
N ASN A 78 18.22 -1.81 -8.58
CA ASN A 78 17.38 -0.70 -9.00
C ASN A 78 15.91 -0.92 -8.55
N TRP A 79 15.20 0.15 -8.23
CA TRP A 79 13.75 0.13 -7.97
C TRP A 79 12.94 -0.50 -9.11
N ILE A 80 13.35 -0.26 -10.36
CA ILE A 80 12.71 -0.85 -11.54
C ILE A 80 12.89 -2.38 -11.54
N ASP A 81 14.07 -2.89 -11.19
CA ASP A 81 14.35 -4.32 -11.15
C ASP A 81 13.53 -5.03 -10.07
N VAL A 82 13.29 -4.38 -8.93
CA VAL A 82 12.44 -4.94 -7.86
C VAL A 82 11.01 -5.18 -8.37
N VAL A 83 10.50 -4.29 -9.21
CA VAL A 83 9.17 -4.44 -9.81
C VAL A 83 9.19 -5.44 -10.96
N GLU A 84 10.05 -5.24 -11.96
CA GLU A 84 10.02 -6.00 -13.21
C GLU A 84 10.62 -7.41 -13.09
N ASN A 85 11.67 -7.58 -12.29
CA ASN A 85 12.37 -8.87 -12.16
C ASN A 85 11.91 -9.63 -10.92
N ASP A 86 11.83 -8.96 -9.76
CA ASP A 86 11.46 -9.64 -8.51
C ASP A 86 9.94 -9.78 -8.33
N GLY A 87 9.13 -9.05 -9.11
CA GLY A 87 7.67 -9.05 -8.99
C GLY A 87 7.20 -8.51 -7.64
N ARG A 88 7.96 -7.58 -7.06
CA ARG A 88 7.72 -7.04 -5.72
C ARG A 88 7.84 -5.53 -5.70
N TYR A 89 7.39 -4.93 -4.60
CA TYR A 89 7.65 -3.51 -4.32
C TYR A 89 7.63 -3.29 -2.82
N PHE A 90 8.43 -2.36 -2.31
CA PHE A 90 8.41 -2.04 -0.89
C PHE A 90 8.52 -0.55 -0.62
N HIS A 91 7.95 -0.14 0.50
CA HIS A 91 8.04 1.24 0.98
C HIS A 91 7.87 1.29 2.51
N PRO A 92 8.39 2.33 3.19
CA PRO A 92 8.19 2.47 4.62
C PRO A 92 6.70 2.67 4.94
N VAL A 93 6.26 2.20 6.11
CA VAL A 93 4.91 2.46 6.59
C VAL A 93 4.76 3.96 6.91
N GLY A 94 3.76 4.61 6.33
CA GLY A 94 3.55 6.05 6.52
C GLY A 94 4.62 6.92 5.83
N ARG A 95 4.92 8.10 6.41
CA ARG A 95 5.89 9.07 5.85
C ARG A 95 5.56 9.47 4.40
N GLY A 96 4.27 9.70 4.14
CA GLY A 96 3.74 10.00 2.81
C GLY A 96 3.49 8.76 1.93
N TYR A 97 3.63 7.57 2.48
CA TYR A 97 3.13 6.32 1.90
C TYR A 97 1.91 5.80 2.66
N PRO A 98 1.13 4.87 2.07
CA PRO A 98 -0.05 4.32 2.70
C PRO A 98 0.26 3.64 4.05
N TYR A 99 -0.62 3.84 5.02
CA TYR A 99 -0.65 3.09 6.27
C TYR A 99 -1.32 1.71 6.12
N VAL A 100 -2.07 1.51 5.04
CA VAL A 100 -2.75 0.27 4.69
C VAL A 100 -2.35 -0.10 3.25
N PRO A 101 -2.07 -1.38 2.96
CA PRO A 101 -1.74 -1.83 1.60
C PRO A 101 -2.85 -1.47 0.59
N PRO A 102 -2.52 -0.85 -0.54
CA PRO A 102 -3.51 -0.56 -1.58
C PRO A 102 -3.93 -1.85 -2.30
N ASN A 103 -5.13 -1.86 -2.89
CA ASN A 103 -5.56 -3.00 -3.72
C ASN A 103 -4.77 -3.09 -5.02
N TYR A 104 -4.51 -1.92 -5.64
CA TYR A 104 -3.71 -1.80 -6.84
C TYR A 104 -2.60 -0.78 -6.63
N ILE A 105 -1.44 -1.05 -7.23
CA ILE A 105 -0.30 -0.15 -7.26
C ILE A 105 0.16 0.05 -8.70
N GLY A 106 0.42 1.30 -9.08
CA GLY A 106 0.90 1.68 -10.40
C GLY A 106 2.33 2.18 -10.35
N PHE A 107 3.13 1.85 -11.34
CA PHE A 107 4.52 2.30 -11.45
C PHE A 107 4.72 3.17 -12.67
N ARG A 108 5.30 4.35 -12.43
CA ARG A 108 5.72 5.26 -13.49
C ARG A 108 7.22 5.50 -13.42
N TYR A 109 7.86 5.46 -14.58
CA TYR A 109 9.26 5.81 -14.76
C TYR A 109 9.51 6.17 -16.23
N ASN A 110 10.62 6.87 -16.48
CA ASN A 110 10.94 7.44 -17.80
C ASN A 110 9.86 8.39 -18.34
N GLY A 111 9.07 9.02 -17.45
CA GLY A 111 8.02 9.96 -17.81
C GLY A 111 6.67 9.32 -18.16
N PHE A 112 6.53 8.00 -18.12
CA PHE A 112 5.29 7.29 -18.49
C PHE A 112 4.84 6.35 -17.38
N LEU A 113 3.53 6.08 -17.33
CA LEU A 113 3.00 4.90 -16.65
C LEU A 113 3.45 3.65 -17.40
N GLN A 114 3.96 2.66 -16.67
CA GLN A 114 4.55 1.46 -17.24
C GLN A 114 3.66 0.25 -16.97
N SER A 115 3.18 0.14 -15.74
CA SER A 115 2.36 -0.98 -15.30
C SER A 115 1.48 -0.61 -14.11
N VAL A 116 0.36 -1.32 -14.00
CA VAL A 116 -0.49 -1.41 -12.82
C VAL A 116 -0.52 -2.86 -12.38
N HIS A 117 -0.43 -3.11 -11.09
CA HIS A 117 -0.42 -4.44 -10.51
C HIS A 117 -1.46 -4.53 -9.42
N HIS A 118 -2.18 -5.64 -9.39
CA HIS A 118 -2.93 -6.04 -8.20
C HIS A 118 -1.93 -6.44 -7.10
N VAL A 119 -2.14 -5.97 -5.88
CA VAL A 119 -1.36 -6.42 -4.71
C VAL A 119 -1.96 -7.75 -4.24
N SER A 120 -1.33 -8.86 -4.63
CA SER A 120 -1.86 -10.19 -4.32
C SER A 120 -1.58 -10.62 -2.88
N ASP A 121 -0.50 -10.11 -2.30
CA ASP A 121 -0.08 -10.39 -0.93
C ASP A 121 0.85 -9.28 -0.44
N TRP A 122 1.05 -9.19 0.87
CA TRP A 122 1.98 -8.25 1.47
C TRP A 122 2.57 -8.75 2.80
N LEU A 123 3.78 -8.29 3.12
CA LEU A 123 4.46 -8.55 4.40
C LEU A 123 4.81 -7.23 5.10
N LEU A 124 4.82 -7.23 6.44
CA LEU A 124 5.46 -6.16 7.22
C LEU A 124 6.83 -6.66 7.68
N VAL A 125 7.88 -5.94 7.30
CA VAL A 125 9.25 -6.28 7.69
C VAL A 125 9.96 -5.04 8.20
N HIS A 126 10.81 -5.21 9.21
CA HIS A 126 11.63 -4.12 9.71
C HIS A 126 12.86 -3.90 8.81
N ASN A 127 13.43 -4.99 8.30
CA ASN A 127 14.56 -4.97 7.38
C ASN A 127 14.22 -5.71 6.08
N VAL A 128 14.10 -4.97 4.97
CA VAL A 128 13.74 -5.55 3.66
C VAL A 128 14.84 -6.44 3.07
N ALA A 129 16.10 -6.29 3.52
CA ALA A 129 17.20 -7.15 3.10
C ALA A 129 17.05 -8.61 3.58
N GLU A 130 16.19 -8.86 4.56
CA GLU A 130 15.84 -10.23 5.00
C GLU A 130 14.98 -10.96 3.96
N ILE A 131 14.24 -10.22 3.12
CA ILE A 131 13.42 -10.78 2.04
C ILE A 131 14.26 -11.04 0.80
N ASN A 132 15.12 -10.08 0.44
CA ASN A 132 16.09 -10.24 -0.64
C ASN A 132 17.40 -9.55 -0.25
N PRO A 133 18.50 -10.31 -0.06
CA PRO A 133 19.79 -9.74 0.34
C PRO A 133 20.38 -8.70 -0.62
N ASN A 134 19.87 -8.62 -1.86
CA ASN A 134 20.30 -7.61 -2.84
C ASN A 134 19.59 -6.25 -2.67
N TRP A 135 18.58 -6.17 -1.81
CA TRP A 135 17.88 -4.92 -1.51
C TRP A 135 18.60 -4.14 -0.40
N GLN A 136 18.30 -2.84 -0.32
CA GLN A 136 18.86 -1.98 0.72
C GLN A 136 18.46 -2.45 2.13
N SER A 137 19.37 -2.34 3.10
CA SER A 137 19.01 -2.58 4.50
C SER A 137 18.15 -1.44 5.04
N THR A 138 17.16 -1.76 5.87
CA THR A 138 16.26 -0.79 6.49
C THR A 138 16.16 -0.99 7.99
N ASP A 139 15.83 0.09 8.71
CA ASP A 139 15.73 0.17 10.18
C ASP A 139 14.36 0.74 10.64
N VAL A 140 13.39 0.74 9.73
CA VAL A 140 12.01 1.15 9.99
C VAL A 140 11.07 0.17 9.32
N ASP A 141 9.84 0.06 9.82
CA ASP A 141 8.87 -0.87 9.26
C ASP A 141 8.52 -0.53 7.80
N HIS A 142 8.56 -1.55 6.95
CA HIS A 142 8.26 -1.49 5.53
C HIS A 142 7.17 -2.49 5.16
N PHE A 143 6.27 -2.06 4.29
CA PHE A 143 5.46 -3.00 3.52
C PHE A 143 6.28 -3.57 2.37
N VAL A 144 6.19 -4.88 2.16
CA VAL A 144 6.70 -5.56 0.97
C VAL A 144 5.53 -6.23 0.27
N TYR A 145 5.20 -5.77 -0.93
CA TYR A 145 4.11 -6.26 -1.75
C TYR A 145 4.58 -7.36 -2.69
N THR A 146 3.75 -8.39 -2.82
CA THR A 146 3.80 -9.34 -3.94
C THR A 146 2.88 -8.82 -5.03
N LEU A 147 3.44 -8.60 -6.22
CA LEU A 147 2.73 -8.01 -7.34
C LEU A 147 2.14 -9.10 -8.23
N GLY A 148 0.85 -8.96 -8.55
CA GLY A 148 0.23 -9.74 -9.60
C GLY A 148 0.77 -9.39 -10.99
N PRO A 149 0.26 -10.06 -12.05
CA PRO A 149 0.67 -9.79 -13.43
C PRO A 149 0.50 -8.31 -13.80
N ALA A 150 1.46 -7.79 -14.57
CA ALA A 150 1.45 -6.40 -15.03
C ALA A 150 0.25 -6.14 -15.97
N ILE A 151 -0.60 -5.19 -15.60
CA ILE A 151 -1.64 -4.62 -16.44
C ILE A 151 -1.07 -3.35 -17.08
N ARG A 152 -0.87 -3.39 -18.40
CA ARG A 152 -0.24 -2.29 -19.13
C ARG A 152 -1.31 -1.41 -19.78
N PRO A 153 -1.10 -0.08 -19.84
CA PRO A 153 -2.03 0.79 -20.55
C PRO A 153 -2.04 0.45 -22.03
N ALA A 154 -3.21 0.56 -22.67
CA ALA A 154 -3.37 0.22 -24.09
C ALA A 154 -2.55 1.13 -25.02
N GLN A 155 -2.23 2.35 -24.55
CA GLN A 155 -1.39 3.34 -25.23
C GLN A 155 -0.42 3.94 -24.21
N PRO A 156 0.76 4.43 -24.64
CA PRO A 156 1.68 5.14 -23.73
C PRO A 156 0.96 6.29 -23.03
N LEU A 157 0.97 6.27 -21.69
CA LEU A 157 0.33 7.28 -20.86
C LEU A 157 1.40 8.13 -20.16
N PRO A 158 1.65 9.37 -20.61
CA PRO A 158 2.57 10.30 -19.96
C PRO A 158 2.19 10.56 -18.50
N SER A 159 3.17 10.86 -17.65
CA SER A 159 2.90 11.23 -16.26
C SER A 159 2.13 12.55 -16.16
N GLY A 160 2.46 13.53 -17.02
CA GLY A 160 2.06 14.93 -16.84
C GLY A 160 3.00 15.67 -15.87
N PRO A 161 2.75 16.94 -15.52
CA PRO A 161 3.57 17.74 -14.60
C PRO A 161 3.48 17.30 -13.12
N ILE A 162 3.55 16.00 -12.86
CA ILE A 162 3.65 15.37 -11.54
C ILE A 162 5.03 14.74 -11.39
N TRP A 163 6.03 15.52 -10.94
CA TRP A 163 7.44 15.09 -10.88
C TRP A 163 7.67 13.78 -10.11
N ASN A 164 7.81 13.82 -8.80
CA ASN A 164 7.94 12.67 -7.89
C ASN A 164 6.67 12.45 -7.06
N ARG A 165 5.63 13.27 -7.28
CA ARG A 165 4.37 13.18 -6.55
C ARG A 165 3.70 11.82 -6.79
N ARG A 166 3.28 11.18 -5.70
CA ARG A 166 2.45 9.98 -5.71
C ARG A 166 0.99 10.41 -5.82
N VAL A 167 0.20 9.68 -6.60
CA VAL A 167 -1.19 10.07 -6.89
C VAL A 167 -2.12 8.86 -6.78
N ASN A 168 -3.36 9.11 -6.40
CA ASN A 168 -4.43 8.14 -6.43
C ASN A 168 -5.25 8.31 -7.70
N CYS A 169 -5.57 7.21 -8.35
CA CYS A 169 -6.39 7.20 -9.55
C CYS A 169 -7.26 5.94 -9.59
N ALA A 170 -8.46 6.02 -10.15
CA ALA A 170 -9.23 4.83 -10.44
C ALA A 170 -8.58 4.03 -11.58
N ILE A 171 -8.64 2.71 -11.52
CA ILE A 171 -8.01 1.84 -12.53
C ILE A 171 -8.61 2.05 -13.92
N ASP A 172 -9.91 2.34 -14.00
CA ASP A 172 -10.60 2.61 -15.27
C ASP A 172 -10.15 3.95 -15.87
N THR A 173 -9.90 4.99 -15.06
CA THR A 173 -9.37 6.26 -15.59
C THR A 173 -7.93 6.13 -16.06
N LEU A 174 -7.14 5.25 -15.43
CA LEU A 174 -5.77 4.98 -15.87
C LEU A 174 -5.71 4.22 -17.21
N LEU A 175 -6.58 3.21 -17.38
CA LEU A 175 -6.43 2.21 -18.42
C LEU A 175 -7.41 2.38 -19.59
N SER A 176 -8.42 3.24 -19.49
CA SER A 176 -9.40 3.47 -20.56
C SER A 176 -8.80 4.07 -21.84
N GLY A 177 -7.64 4.73 -21.75
CA GLY A 177 -7.06 5.51 -22.84
C GLY A 177 -7.78 6.84 -23.12
N GLU A 178 -8.71 7.24 -22.26
CA GLU A 178 -9.47 8.49 -22.38
C GLU A 178 -8.61 9.71 -22.04
N PHE A 179 -7.66 9.56 -21.12
CA PHE A 179 -6.86 10.68 -20.60
C PHE A 179 -5.47 10.71 -21.23
N LEU A 180 -4.96 11.92 -21.45
CA LEU A 180 -3.64 12.17 -22.05
C LEU A 180 -2.48 12.09 -21.05
N SER A 181 -2.78 11.99 -19.74
CA SER A 181 -1.74 11.83 -18.71
C SER A 181 -2.29 11.20 -17.43
N VAL A 182 -1.39 10.63 -16.61
CA VAL A 182 -1.69 10.13 -15.26
C VAL A 182 -2.25 11.24 -14.38
N GLN A 183 -1.73 12.46 -14.48
CA GLN A 183 -2.28 13.60 -13.74
C GLN A 183 -3.75 13.87 -14.10
N ALA A 184 -4.07 13.95 -15.40
CA ALA A 184 -5.44 14.20 -15.83
C ALA A 184 -6.40 13.08 -15.37
N ALA A 185 -5.94 11.83 -15.39
CA ALA A 185 -6.71 10.70 -14.86
C ALA A 185 -6.92 10.80 -13.32
N SER A 186 -5.90 11.26 -12.58
CA SER A 186 -6.00 11.51 -11.13
C SER A 186 -7.01 12.61 -10.83
N GLU A 187 -6.91 13.75 -11.51
CA GLU A 187 -7.81 14.88 -11.34
C GLU A 187 -9.27 14.49 -11.64
N ALA A 188 -9.50 13.74 -12.73
CA ALA A 188 -10.81 13.21 -13.06
C ALA A 188 -11.34 12.26 -11.98
N THR A 189 -10.46 11.44 -11.39
CA THR A 189 -10.82 10.56 -10.25
C THR A 189 -11.25 11.38 -9.04
N THR A 190 -10.49 12.41 -8.68
CA THR A 190 -10.83 13.32 -7.57
C THR A 190 -12.17 14.01 -7.79
N ILE A 191 -12.44 14.47 -9.01
CA ILE A 191 -13.75 15.08 -9.36
C ILE A 191 -14.89 14.08 -9.19
N ARG A 192 -14.70 12.82 -9.63
CA ARG A 192 -15.70 11.75 -9.46
C ARG A 192 -15.96 11.44 -7.99
N LEU A 193 -14.91 11.36 -7.17
CA LEU A 193 -15.04 11.12 -5.73
C LEU A 193 -15.78 12.27 -5.04
N ALA A 194 -15.41 13.51 -5.32
CA ALA A 194 -16.09 14.70 -4.79
C ALA A 194 -17.58 14.74 -5.17
N ALA A 195 -17.93 14.37 -6.40
CA ALA A 195 -19.32 14.30 -6.85
C ALA A 195 -20.11 13.16 -6.18
N SER A 196 -19.45 12.06 -5.80
CA SER A 196 -20.07 10.92 -5.14
C SER A 196 -20.24 11.08 -3.61
N GLY A 197 -19.65 12.13 -3.03
CA GLY A 197 -19.60 12.34 -1.57
C GLY A 197 -18.65 11.40 -0.83
N ALA A 198 -17.84 10.62 -1.55
CA ALA A 198 -16.77 9.80 -0.97
C ALA A 198 -15.57 10.70 -0.63
N VAL A 199 -15.21 10.77 0.65
CA VAL A 199 -13.99 11.46 1.12
C VAL A 199 -12.80 10.51 0.97
N ASP A 200 -11.67 11.03 0.50
CA ASP A 200 -10.40 10.30 0.35
C ASP A 200 -9.79 10.08 1.76
N ASP A 201 -10.00 8.90 2.33
CA ASP A 201 -9.66 8.53 3.72
C ASP A 201 -8.22 7.95 3.88
N HIS A 202 -7.29 8.30 2.99
CA HIS A 202 -6.00 7.59 2.87
C HIS A 202 -4.71 8.42 3.03
N ASP A 203 -4.74 9.50 3.82
CA ASP A 203 -3.53 10.19 4.30
C ASP A 203 -2.98 9.64 5.63
#